data_AF-A0A848M1L4-F1
#
_entry.id   AF-A0A848M1L4-F1
#
_cell.length_a   1.000
_cell.length_b   1.000
_cell.length_c   1.000
_cell.angle_alpha   90.00
_cell.angle_beta   90.00
_cell.angle_gamma   90.00
#
_symmetry.space_group_name_H-M   'P 1'
#
loop_
_entity.id
_entity.type
_entity.pdbx_description
1 polymer ?
#
loop_
_entity_poly.entity_id
_entity_poly.type
_entity_poly.pdbx_seq_one_letter_code
_entity_poly.pdbx_strand_id
1 'polypeptide(L)'
;PRTPVAPALEKASEVPDAQKLARSAQALGVMREVLRNVMGKVEEARRTKDVVKLNCANEKLTQIKGLVHISERAETTLQDAIARRESSTSEHEYTKVMIAQQKVGQLRSEAEECIGQLAFRTDENLFVEVEEPENLPGGDPTR
;
A
#
# COMPACT_ATOMS: atom_id res chain seq x y z
N PRO A 1 4.24 -14.92 -16.75
CA PRO A 1 3.96 -13.97 -15.65
C PRO A 1 5.24 -13.29 -15.12
N ARG A 2 5.46 -12.01 -15.44
CA ARG A 2 6.54 -11.22 -14.81
C ARG A 2 5.96 -10.56 -13.57
N THR A 3 6.39 -11.00 -12.39
CA THR A 3 6.17 -10.27 -11.14
C THR A 3 6.70 -8.84 -11.33
N PRO A 4 5.95 -7.79 -10.96
CA PRO A 4 6.52 -6.46 -10.92
C PRO A 4 7.55 -6.46 -9.80
N VAL A 5 8.83 -6.50 -10.16
CA VAL A 5 9.93 -6.31 -9.22
C VAL A 5 9.73 -4.92 -8.64
N ALA A 6 9.38 -4.84 -7.35
CA ALA A 6 9.35 -3.57 -6.63
C ALA A 6 10.70 -2.88 -6.89
N PRO A 7 10.72 -1.58 -7.27
CA PRO A 7 11.98 -0.91 -7.54
C PRO A 7 12.88 -1.06 -6.32
N ALA A 8 14.08 -1.59 -6.54
CA ALA A 8 15.07 -1.75 -5.49
C ALA A 8 15.28 -0.38 -4.83
N LEU A 9 15.15 -0.33 -3.51
CA LEU A 9 15.47 0.88 -2.75
C LEU A 9 16.91 1.26 -3.06
N GLU A 10 17.13 2.40 -3.72
CA GLU A 10 18.47 2.97 -3.89
C GLU A 10 19.13 3.06 -2.51
N LYS A 11 20.43 2.76 -2.45
CA LYS A 11 21.17 2.79 -1.19
C LYS A 11 21.16 4.21 -0.63
N ALA A 12 20.81 4.35 0.64
CA ALA A 12 20.72 5.65 1.31
C ALA A 12 22.01 6.47 1.24
N SER A 13 23.17 5.81 1.25
CA SER A 13 24.49 6.44 1.15
C SER A 13 24.77 7.08 -0.23
N GLU A 14 24.03 6.68 -1.27
CA GLU A 14 24.17 7.21 -2.64
C GLU A 14 23.24 8.41 -2.89
N VAL A 15 22.32 8.70 -1.96
CA VAL A 15 21.34 9.79 -2.08
C VAL A 15 21.88 11.04 -1.38
N PRO A 16 21.99 12.20 -2.06
CA PRO A 16 22.39 13.45 -1.42
C PRO A 16 21.40 13.88 -0.33
N ASP A 17 21.89 14.49 0.75
CA ASP A 17 21.06 14.86 1.91
C ASP A 17 19.84 15.74 1.57
N ALA A 18 20.01 16.71 0.68
CA ALA A 18 18.89 17.52 0.19
C ALA A 18 17.83 16.67 -0.54
N GLN A 19 18.26 15.64 -1.27
CA GLN A 19 17.35 14.70 -1.90
C GLN A 19 16.71 13.75 -0.89
N LYS A 20 17.44 13.31 0.16
CA LYS A 20 16.85 12.51 1.25
C LYS A 20 15.66 13.24 1.88
N LEU A 21 15.81 14.54 2.18
CA LEU A 21 14.74 15.36 2.73
C LEU A 21 13.54 15.47 1.79
N ALA A 22 13.78 15.85 0.54
CA ALA A 22 12.70 16.02 -0.45
C ALA A 22 11.93 14.71 -0.69
N ARG A 23 12.65 13.60 -0.84
CA ARG A 23 12.07 12.27 -1.06
C ARG A 23 11.31 11.78 0.18
N SER A 24 11.83 11.98 1.40
CA SER A 24 11.13 11.64 2.65
C SER A 24 9.83 12.42 2.81
N ALA A 25 9.84 13.73 2.54
CA ALA A 25 8.64 14.56 2.60
C ALA A 25 7.59 14.13 1.57
N GLN A 26 8.00 13.81 0.34
CA GLN A 26 7.13 13.26 -0.69
C GLN A 26 6.53 11.91 -0.26
N ALA A 27 7.37 11.00 0.26
CA ALA A 27 6.96 9.70 0.77
C ALA A 27 5.88 9.83 1.86
N LEU A 28 6.07 10.74 2.82
CA LEU A 28 5.09 11.06 3.84
C LEU A 28 3.78 11.60 3.28
N GLY A 29 3.84 12.47 2.27
CA GLY A 29 2.66 12.95 1.55
C GLY A 29 1.84 11.80 0.97
N VAL A 30 2.50 10.87 0.28
CA VAL A 30 1.88 9.67 -0.29
C VAL A 30 1.29 8.78 0.80
N MET A 31 2.02 8.51 1.88
CA MET A 31 1.52 7.66 2.98
C MET A 31 0.29 8.26 3.66
N ARG A 32 0.25 9.59 3.86
CA ARG A 32 -0.91 10.30 4.42
C ARG A 32 -2.12 10.24 3.49
N GLU A 33 -1.90 10.28 2.18
CA GLU A 33 -2.97 10.10 1.21
C GLU A 33 -3.56 8.69 1.28
N VAL A 34 -2.70 7.66 1.31
CA VAL A 34 -3.13 6.27 1.51
C VAL A 34 -3.92 6.11 2.80
N LEU A 35 -3.45 6.71 3.90
CA LEU A 35 -4.16 6.70 5.17
C LEU A 35 -5.59 7.24 5.03
N ARG A 36 -5.77 8.41 4.40
CA ARG A 36 -7.09 9.00 4.15
C ARG A 36 -7.97 8.10 3.28
N ASN A 37 -7.41 7.51 2.23
CA ASN A 37 -8.15 6.62 1.33
C ASN A 37 -8.65 5.36 2.05
N VAL A 38 -7.79 4.73 2.85
CA VAL A 38 -8.17 3.53 3.63
C VAL A 38 -9.17 3.87 4.75
N MET A 39 -9.07 5.05 5.37
CA MET A 39 -10.12 5.55 6.28
C MET A 39 -11.48 5.64 5.58
N GLY A 40 -11.53 6.13 4.33
CA GLY A 40 -12.77 6.17 3.55
C GLY A 40 -13.39 4.78 3.35
N LYS A 41 -12.56 3.77 3.07
CA LYS A 41 -12.97 2.36 2.90
C LYS A 41 -13.52 1.75 4.20
N VAL A 42 -12.89 2.05 5.34
CA VAL A 42 -13.40 1.65 6.66
C VAL A 42 -14.79 2.25 6.91
N GLU A 43 -14.98 3.54 6.60
CA GLU A 43 -16.27 4.20 6.76
C GLU A 43 -17.35 3.63 5.81
N GLU A 44 -16.97 3.25 4.59
CA GLU A 44 -17.85 2.54 3.66
C GLU A 44 -18.30 1.19 4.22
N ALA A 45 -17.36 0.34 4.66
CA ALA A 45 -17.67 -0.96 5.25
C ALA A 45 -18.53 -0.84 6.52
N ARG A 46 -18.30 0.21 7.33
CA ARG A 46 -19.13 0.55 8.49
C ARG A 46 -20.57 0.87 8.08
N ARG A 47 -20.77 1.65 7.01
CA ARG A 47 -22.10 2.01 6.49
C ARG A 47 -22.86 0.81 5.94
N THR A 48 -22.17 -0.09 5.24
CA THR A 48 -22.78 -1.31 4.67
C THR A 48 -22.97 -2.42 5.70
N LYS A 49 -22.53 -2.22 6.95
CA LYS A 49 -22.58 -3.20 8.06
C LYS A 49 -21.87 -4.52 7.72
N ASP A 50 -20.88 -4.46 6.84
CA ASP A 50 -20.06 -5.62 6.49
C ASP A 50 -18.93 -5.77 7.51
N VAL A 51 -19.16 -6.59 8.52
CA VAL A 51 -18.22 -6.78 9.65
C VAL A 51 -16.89 -7.38 9.17
N VAL A 52 -16.92 -8.24 8.14
CA VAL A 52 -15.71 -8.87 7.62
C VAL A 52 -14.83 -7.83 6.93
N LYS A 53 -15.42 -7.03 6.02
CA LYS A 53 -14.72 -5.92 5.36
C LYS A 53 -14.22 -4.89 6.36
N LEU A 54 -15.05 -4.54 7.33
CA LEU A 54 -14.72 -3.55 8.36
C LEU A 54 -13.50 -3.99 9.18
N ASN A 55 -13.46 -5.24 9.64
CA ASN A 55 -12.35 -5.74 10.43
C ASN A 55 -11.05 -5.79 9.62
N CYS A 56 -11.12 -6.29 8.38
CA CYS A 56 -9.96 -6.35 7.48
C CYS A 56 -9.40 -4.94 7.20
N ALA A 57 -10.26 -3.99 6.81
CA ALA A 57 -9.86 -2.62 6.53
C ALA A 57 -9.33 -1.89 7.77
N ASN A 58 -9.92 -2.12 8.95
CA ASN A 58 -9.43 -1.55 10.21
C ASN A 58 -8.05 -2.06 10.61
N GLU A 59 -7.76 -3.34 10.39
CA GLU A 59 -6.44 -3.92 10.65
C GLU A 59 -5.37 -3.21 9.79
N LYS A 60 -5.63 -3.07 8.49
CA LYS A 60 -4.69 -2.38 7.58
C LYS A 60 -4.57 -0.90 7.90
N LEU A 61 -5.69 -0.24 8.22
CA LEU A 61 -5.70 1.17 8.64
C LEU A 61 -4.80 1.39 9.86
N THR A 62 -4.90 0.51 10.86
CA THR A 62 -4.10 0.61 12.09
C THR A 62 -2.60 0.48 11.79
N GLN A 63 -2.22 -0.46 10.92
CA GLN A 63 -0.83 -0.64 10.49
C GLN A 63 -0.32 0.59 9.71
N ILE A 64 -1.12 1.12 8.77
CA ILE A 64 -0.76 2.31 8.00
C ILE A 64 -0.55 3.51 8.93
N LYS A 65 -1.45 3.72 9.90
CA LYS A 65 -1.33 4.80 10.88
C LYS A 65 -0.03 4.68 11.69
N GLY A 66 0.34 3.47 12.10
CA GLY A 66 1.61 3.22 12.79
C GLY A 66 2.82 3.59 11.94
N LEU A 67 2.83 3.18 10.66
CA LEU A 67 3.93 3.48 9.73
C LEU A 67 4.04 4.97 9.40
N VAL A 68 2.91 5.67 9.25
CA VAL A 68 2.91 7.14 9.08
C VAL A 68 3.56 7.80 10.29
N HIS A 69 3.16 7.42 11.51
CA HIS A 69 3.72 8.00 12.73
C HIS A 69 5.23 7.75 12.87
N ILE A 70 5.69 6.52 12.59
CA ILE A 70 7.12 6.19 12.56
C ILE A 70 7.86 7.06 11.54
N SER A 71 7.28 7.25 10.36
CA SER A 71 7.89 8.02 9.29
C SER A 71 7.98 9.51 9.60
N GLU A 72 6.97 10.09 10.27
CA GLU A 72 6.99 11.49 10.71
C GLU A 72 8.10 11.73 11.73
N ARG A 73 8.29 10.79 12.66
CA ARG A 73 9.38 10.86 13.64
C ARG A 73 10.74 10.70 12.97
N ALA A 74 10.86 9.75 12.04
CA ALA A 74 12.09 9.52 11.27
C ALA A 74 12.45 10.74 10.40
N GLU A 75 11.47 11.39 9.75
CA GLU A 75 11.71 12.63 9.00
C GLU A 75 12.25 13.76 9.88
N THR A 76 11.67 13.93 11.08
CA THR A 76 12.16 14.93 12.04
C THR A 76 13.60 14.62 12.46
N THR A 77 13.89 13.36 12.81
CA THR A 77 15.26 12.93 13.17
C THR A 77 16.23 13.03 11.99
N LEU A 78 15.78 12.80 10.76
CA LEU A 78 16.56 12.98 9.53
C LEU A 78 16.97 14.44 9.34
N GLN A 79 16.03 15.37 9.52
CA GLN A 79 16.32 16.82 9.44
C GLN A 79 17.38 17.22 10.47
N ASP A 80 17.24 16.76 11.72
CA ASP A 80 18.20 17.03 12.78
C ASP A 80 19.57 16.41 12.49
N ALA A 81 19.62 15.16 12.02
CA ALA A 81 20.86 14.47 11.68
C ALA A 81 21.62 15.16 10.55
N ILE A 82 20.91 15.62 9.50
CA ILE A 82 21.53 16.38 8.40
C ILE A 82 22.07 17.71 8.91
N ALA A 83 21.33 18.43 9.75
CA ALA A 83 21.80 19.68 10.35
C ALA A 83 23.07 19.48 11.21
N ARG A 84 23.18 18.32 11.86
CA ARG A 84 24.33 17.91 12.69
C ARG A 84 25.44 17.20 11.91
N ARG A 85 25.26 16.98 10.60
CA ARG A 85 26.19 16.24 9.72
C ARG A 85 26.43 14.79 10.18
N GLU A 86 25.41 14.16 10.76
CA GLU A 86 25.42 12.77 11.20
C GLU A 86 24.99 11.84 10.06
N SER A 87 25.90 11.53 9.14
CA SER A 87 25.57 10.79 7.91
C SER A 87 24.91 9.42 8.18
N SER A 88 25.47 8.62 9.09
CA SER A 88 24.92 7.30 9.44
C SER A 88 23.48 7.38 9.96
N THR A 89 23.20 8.34 10.86
CA THR A 89 21.85 8.60 11.37
C THR A 89 20.92 9.03 10.23
N SER A 90 21.36 9.97 9.38
CA SER A 90 20.57 10.44 8.23
C SER A 90 20.21 9.30 7.27
N GLU A 91 21.15 8.40 6.98
CA GLU A 91 20.94 7.27 6.09
C GLU A 91 19.95 6.26 6.69
N HIS A 92 20.08 6.00 7.99
CA HIS A 92 19.20 5.08 8.70
C HIS A 92 17.75 5.60 8.74
N GLU A 93 17.55 6.87 9.09
CA GLU A 93 16.22 7.48 9.15
C GLU A 93 15.58 7.60 7.77
N TYR A 94 16.35 7.99 6.73
CA TYR A 94 15.87 7.97 5.35
C TYR A 94 15.42 6.56 4.94
N THR A 95 16.23 5.54 5.24
CA THR A 95 15.89 4.14 4.92
C THR A 95 14.58 3.71 5.59
N LYS A 96 14.35 4.08 6.85
CA LYS A 96 13.09 3.79 7.54
C LYS A 96 11.88 4.38 6.82
N VAL A 97 11.95 5.65 6.43
CA VAL A 97 10.85 6.32 5.71
C VAL A 97 10.55 5.60 4.40
N MET A 98 11.58 5.23 3.65
CA MET A 98 11.39 4.56 2.36
C MET A 98 10.84 3.13 2.49
N ILE A 99 11.28 2.36 3.49
CA ILE A 99 10.71 1.03 3.80
C ILE A 99 9.25 1.18 4.24
N ALA A 100 8.94 2.16 5.09
CA ALA A 100 7.58 2.42 5.55
C ALA A 100 6.66 2.78 4.38
N GLN A 101 7.12 3.61 3.43
CA GLN A 101 6.37 3.94 2.22
C GLN A 101 6.03 2.70 1.39
N GLN A 102 7.01 1.82 1.16
CA GLN A 102 6.76 0.56 0.45
C GLN A 102 5.73 -0.30 1.17
N LYS A 103 5.85 -0.43 2.49
CA LYS A 103 4.91 -1.22 3.28
C LYS A 103 3.50 -0.61 3.30
N VAL A 104 3.38 0.71 3.35
CA VAL A 104 2.09 1.41 3.20
C VAL A 104 1.48 1.17 1.82
N GLY A 105 2.28 1.14 0.75
CA GLY A 105 1.81 0.78 -0.59
C GLY A 105 1.27 -0.65 -0.67
N GLN A 106 1.92 -1.60 0.01
CA GLN A 106 1.41 -2.96 0.14
C GLN A 106 0.08 -3.00 0.92
N LEU A 107 0.04 -2.37 2.10
CA LEU A 107 -1.16 -2.32 2.95
C LEU A 107 -2.34 -1.63 2.26
N ARG A 108 -2.08 -0.64 1.40
CA ARG A 108 -3.10 -0.06 0.53
C ARG A 108 -3.75 -1.14 -0.32
N SER A 109 -2.93 -1.91 -1.05
CA SER A 109 -3.38 -2.96 -1.96
C SER A 109 -4.19 -4.02 -1.23
N GLU A 110 -3.69 -4.49 -0.08
CA GLU A 110 -4.40 -5.41 0.82
C GLU A 110 -5.74 -4.82 1.32
N ALA A 111 -5.80 -3.52 1.61
CA ALA A 111 -7.05 -2.85 2.00
C ALA A 111 -8.05 -2.74 0.83
N GLU A 112 -7.61 -2.69 -0.42
CA GLU A 112 -8.52 -2.72 -1.59
C GLU A 112 -9.08 -4.11 -1.82
N GLU A 113 -8.25 -5.14 -1.64
CA GLU A 113 -8.64 -6.55 -1.61
C GLU A 113 -9.71 -6.81 -0.54
N CYS A 114 -9.54 -6.27 0.67
CA CYS A 114 -10.53 -6.39 1.75
C CYS A 114 -11.94 -5.97 1.30
N ILE A 115 -12.07 -4.90 0.52
CA ILE A 115 -13.38 -4.35 0.13
C ILE A 115 -13.95 -5.06 -1.10
N GLY A 116 -13.15 -5.89 -1.78
CA GLY A 116 -13.47 -6.45 -3.10
C GLY A 116 -13.27 -5.44 -4.23
N GLN A 117 -12.54 -4.35 -3.96
CA GLN A 117 -12.07 -3.40 -4.98
C GLN A 117 -10.74 -3.88 -5.55
N LEU A 118 -10.60 -5.17 -5.81
CA LEU A 118 -9.63 -5.61 -6.79
C LEU A 118 -10.05 -4.94 -8.08
N ALA A 119 -9.34 -3.89 -8.46
CA ALA A 119 -9.31 -3.47 -9.84
C ALA A 119 -8.92 -4.73 -10.60
N PHE A 120 -9.92 -5.45 -11.10
CA PHE A 120 -9.69 -6.25 -12.27
C PHE A 120 -8.98 -5.26 -13.19
N ARG A 121 -7.70 -5.52 -13.49
CA ARG A 121 -7.18 -5.13 -14.78
C ARG A 121 -8.05 -5.90 -15.76
N THR A 122 -9.23 -5.37 -15.99
CA THR A 122 -9.91 -5.52 -17.25
C THR A 122 -9.03 -4.72 -18.19
N ASP A 123 -7.92 -5.35 -18.61
CA ASP A 123 -7.61 -5.21 -20.01
C ASP A 123 -8.96 -5.53 -20.69
N GLU A 124 -9.48 -4.65 -21.54
CA GLU A 124 -10.84 -4.74 -22.12
C GLU A 124 -11.10 -6.06 -22.89
N ASN A 125 -10.16 -7.00 -22.84
CA ASN A 125 -10.14 -8.31 -23.46
C ASN A 125 -10.14 -9.50 -22.47
N LEU A 126 -10.51 -9.33 -21.18
CA LEU A 126 -10.66 -10.48 -20.28
C LEU A 126 -11.97 -11.23 -20.61
N PHE A 127 -11.94 -12.04 -21.66
CA PHE A 127 -13.00 -12.99 -21.98
C PHE A 127 -12.73 -14.31 -21.26
N VAL A 128 -13.73 -14.82 -20.56
CA VAL A 128 -13.74 -16.20 -20.06
C VAL A 128 -14.51 -17.03 -21.08
N GLU A 129 -13.80 -17.76 -21.93
CA GLU A 129 -14.43 -18.78 -22.77
C GLU A 129 -14.83 -19.96 -21.87
N VAL A 130 -16.13 -20.22 -21.81
CA VAL A 130 -16.69 -21.38 -21.12
C VAL A 130 -16.78 -22.50 -22.17
N GLU A 131 -15.86 -23.46 -22.12
CA GLU A 131 -16.03 -24.72 -22.85
C GLU A 131 -17.03 -25.61 -22.09
N GLU A 132 -18.21 -25.79 -22.68
CA GLU A 132 -19.18 -26.78 -22.21
C GLU A 132 -18.74 -28.18 -22.65
N PRO A 133 -18.44 -29.12 -21.72
CA PRO A 133 -18.11 -30.48 -22.10
C PRO A 133 -19.30 -31.16 -22.79
N GLU A 134 -19.03 -31.89 -23.88
CA GLU A 134 -20.06 -32.52 -24.74
C GLU A 134 -20.98 -33.53 -24.02
N ASN A 135 -20.62 -33.95 -22.80
CA ASN A 135 -21.37 -34.92 -21.99
C ASN A 135 -22.17 -34.28 -20.84
N LEU A 136 -22.53 -33.01 -20.93
CA LEU A 136 -23.49 -32.44 -20.00
C LEU A 136 -24.87 -33.07 -20.24
N PRO A 137 -25.51 -33.69 -19.21
CA PRO A 137 -26.87 -34.15 -19.34
C PRO A 137 -27.74 -32.92 -19.62
N GLY A 138 -28.24 -32.82 -20.85
CA GLY A 138 -29.07 -31.70 -21.32
C GLY A 138 -30.37 -31.64 -20.54
N GLY A 139 -30.39 -30.88 -19.46
CA GLY A 139 -31.55 -30.67 -18.61
C GLY A 139 -31.22 -29.70 -17.50
N ASP A 140 -32.02 -28.65 -17.38
CA ASP A 140 -31.98 -27.74 -16.23
C ASP A 140 -32.35 -28.53 -14.96
N PRO A 141 -31.44 -28.70 -13.99
CA PRO A 141 -31.71 -29.46 -12.77
C PRO A 141 -32.66 -28.74 -11.80
N THR A 142 -33.15 -27.54 -12.14
CA THR A 142 -34.08 -26.75 -11.34
C THR A 142 -35.54 -26.84 -11.78
N ARG A 143 -35.87 -27.73 -12.74
CA ARG A 143 -37.25 -28.05 -13.13
C ARG A 143 -37.67 -29.47 -12.78
#